data_AF-A0A832Y4M3-F1
#
_entry.id   AF-A0A832Y4M3-F1
#
_cell.length_a   1.000
_cell.length_b   1.000
_cell.length_c   1.000
_cell.angle_alpha   90.00
_cell.angle_beta   90.00
_cell.angle_gamma   90.00
#
_symmetry.space_group_name_H-M   'P 1'
#
loop_
_entity.id
_entity.type
_entity.pdbx_description
1 polymer ?
#
loop_
_entity_poly.entity_id
_entity_poly.type
_entity_poly.pdbx_seq_one_letter_code
_entity_poly.pdbx_strand_id
1 'polypeptide(L)'
;MGIPLVPKLLRAHLAELAENDSRHDGRGRFEGRDLELEIDCLERAEGSARVRMGDTIVYAGVKFQIMTPYPDRPNEGGLMCSAEVRPVAGRGWEPGPPSPESIELGRVVDRGIRESGCINVEELCLIPGEKAWQVILDLFAISDDGNLFDAFALAGIAALKSAVLPAERYEIGEDRPLGVAKTPVMCS
;
A
#
# COMPACT_ATOMS: atom_id res chain seq x y z
N MET A 1 7.90 4.35 -20.07
CA MET A 1 9.08 4.78 -19.30
C MET A 1 10.34 4.18 -19.94
N GLY A 2 11.38 4.96 -20.20
CA GLY A 2 12.64 4.40 -20.74
C GLY A 2 13.37 3.65 -19.63
N ILE A 3 13.76 2.40 -19.86
CA ILE A 3 14.61 1.65 -18.91
C ILE A 3 15.87 2.51 -18.66
N PRO A 4 16.19 2.88 -17.41
CA PRO A 4 17.35 3.71 -17.13
C PRO A 4 18.60 3.00 -17.66
N LEU A 5 19.45 3.74 -18.36
CA LEU A 5 20.66 3.19 -18.94
C LEU A 5 21.63 2.81 -17.82
N VAL A 6 21.66 1.52 -17.47
CA VAL A 6 22.60 1.00 -16.47
C VAL A 6 23.98 0.87 -17.12
N PRO A 7 25.03 1.55 -16.59
CA PRO A 7 26.37 1.42 -17.12
C PRO A 7 26.83 -0.05 -17.16
N LYS A 8 27.46 -0.46 -18.27
CA LYS A 8 27.95 -1.85 -18.43
C LYS A 8 28.89 -2.28 -17.31
N LEU A 9 29.74 -1.35 -16.85
CA LEU A 9 30.67 -1.57 -15.74
C LEU A 9 29.93 -1.88 -14.43
N LEU A 10 28.88 -1.11 -14.12
CA LEU A 10 28.06 -1.34 -12.92
C LEU A 10 27.38 -2.71 -12.97
N ARG A 11 26.81 -3.08 -14.12
CA ARG A 11 26.18 -4.39 -14.31
C ARG A 11 27.18 -5.54 -14.12
N ALA A 12 28.40 -5.42 -14.67
CA ALA A 12 29.44 -6.43 -14.52
C ALA A 12 29.88 -6.58 -13.05
N HIS A 13 30.07 -5.46 -12.35
CA HIS A 13 30.43 -5.46 -10.94
C HIS A 13 29.36 -6.10 -10.05
N LEU A 14 28.08 -5.77 -10.28
CA LEU A 14 26.97 -6.39 -9.54
C LEU A 14 26.86 -7.90 -9.79
N ALA A 15 27.18 -8.37 -11.01
CA ALA A 15 27.20 -9.79 -11.33
C ALA A 15 28.33 -10.53 -10.58
N GLU A 16 29.54 -9.96 -10.56
CA GLU A 16 30.68 -10.50 -9.81
C GLU A 16 30.39 -10.58 -8.30
N LEU A 17 29.77 -9.55 -7.74
CA LEU A 17 29.36 -9.57 -6.32
C LEU A 17 28.37 -10.70 -6.05
N ALA A 18 27.37 -10.89 -6.92
CA ALA A 18 26.37 -11.93 -6.78
C ALA A 18 26.97 -13.35 -6.90
N GLU A 19 27.95 -13.56 -7.78
CA GLU A 19 28.69 -14.83 -7.87
C GLU A 19 29.43 -15.18 -6.57
N ASN A 20 29.86 -14.16 -5.82
CA ASN A 20 30.55 -14.29 -4.54
C ASN A 20 29.62 -14.23 -3.32
N ASP A 21 28.30 -14.37 -3.51
CA ASP A 21 27.28 -14.25 -2.46
C ASP A 21 27.36 -12.95 -1.64
N SER A 22 27.75 -11.87 -2.32
CA SER A 22 27.94 -10.55 -1.73
C SER A 22 27.06 -9.51 -2.42
N ARG A 23 26.79 -8.41 -1.72
CA ARG A 23 26.00 -7.29 -2.21
C ARG A 23 26.79 -6.00 -2.04
N HIS A 24 26.50 -5.03 -2.90
CA HIS A 24 27.21 -3.74 -2.92
C HIS A 24 27.07 -2.95 -1.61
N ASP A 25 25.98 -3.17 -0.88
CA ASP A 25 25.66 -2.56 0.41
C ASP A 25 26.06 -3.43 1.62
N GLY A 26 26.77 -4.54 1.38
CA GLY A 26 27.27 -5.44 2.43
C GLY A 26 26.22 -6.36 3.05
N ARG A 27 24.95 -6.27 2.65
CA ARG A 27 23.89 -7.14 3.16
C ARG A 27 24.06 -8.59 2.70
N GLY A 28 23.53 -9.51 3.50
CA GLY A 28 23.35 -10.90 3.09
C GLY A 28 22.31 -11.07 1.98
N ARG A 29 22.34 -12.24 1.32
CA ARG A 29 21.38 -12.59 0.25
C ARG A 29 19.91 -12.54 0.70
N PHE A 30 19.65 -12.97 1.93
CA PHE A 30 18.31 -13.04 2.52
C PHE A 30 18.02 -11.92 3.52
N GLU A 31 18.87 -10.90 3.55
CA GLU A 31 18.75 -9.77 4.48
C GLU A 31 18.00 -8.60 3.81
N GLY A 32 16.92 -8.17 4.48
CA GLY A 32 16.15 -6.98 4.12
C GLY A 32 16.96 -5.69 4.33
N ARG A 33 16.46 -4.56 3.83
CA ARG A 33 17.01 -3.25 4.21
C ARG A 33 16.51 -2.88 5.61
N ASP A 34 17.17 -1.91 6.24
CA ASP A 34 16.67 -1.30 7.48
C ASP A 34 15.23 -0.84 7.31
N LEU A 35 14.39 -1.19 8.29
CA LEU A 35 12.95 -0.95 8.26
C LEU A 35 12.55 -0.02 9.40
N GLU A 36 11.89 1.08 9.06
CA GLU A 36 11.19 1.96 10.00
C GLU A 36 9.70 2.00 9.64
N LEU A 37 8.85 1.79 10.65
CA LEU A 37 7.39 1.88 10.53
C LEU A 37 6.88 2.91 11.54
N GLU A 38 6.16 3.91 11.04
CA GLU A 38 5.44 4.89 11.85
C GLU A 38 3.95 4.75 11.56
N ILE A 39 3.13 4.64 12.61
CA ILE A 39 1.67 4.47 12.51
C ILE A 39 1.02 5.79 12.94
N ASP A 40 -0.13 6.11 12.35
CA ASP A 40 -0.91 7.32 12.65
C ASP A 40 -0.17 8.63 12.40
N CYS A 41 0.65 8.65 11.34
CA CYS A 41 1.44 9.80 10.93
C CYS A 41 0.65 10.87 10.14
N LEU A 42 -0.61 10.60 9.75
CA LEU A 42 -1.48 11.53 9.03
C LEU A 42 -2.77 11.80 9.82
N GLU A 43 -2.82 12.95 10.52
CA GLU A 43 -3.91 13.31 11.44
C GLU A 43 -5.33 13.31 10.85
N ARG A 44 -5.45 13.55 9.54
CA ARG A 44 -6.75 13.65 8.84
C ARG A 44 -7.19 12.35 8.17
N ALA A 45 -6.32 11.35 8.14
CA ALA A 45 -6.67 10.02 7.66
C ALA A 45 -7.34 9.26 8.79
N GLU A 46 -8.28 8.38 8.46
CA GLU A 46 -8.92 7.53 9.47
C GLU A 46 -7.99 6.40 9.93
N GLY A 47 -6.97 6.07 9.14
CA GLY A 47 -5.82 5.26 9.50
C GLY A 47 -4.64 5.62 8.59
N SER A 48 -3.40 5.52 9.07
CA SER A 48 -2.24 5.87 8.27
C SER A 48 -0.96 5.20 8.73
N ALA A 49 0.00 5.08 7.81
CA ALA A 49 1.33 4.61 8.14
C ALA A 49 2.37 5.21 7.18
N ARG A 50 3.58 5.41 7.69
CA ARG A 50 4.80 5.65 6.92
C ARG A 50 5.70 4.43 7.06
N VAL A 51 6.18 3.94 5.93
CA VAL A 51 7.22 2.91 5.87
C VAL A 51 8.45 3.51 5.20
N ARG A 52 9.61 3.33 5.84
CA ARG A 52 10.91 3.54 5.22
C ARG A 52 11.65 2.21 5.21
N MET A 53 12.03 1.75 4.01
CA MET A 53 12.79 0.52 3.79
C MET A 53 14.08 0.88 3.05
N GLY A 54 15.17 1.07 3.82
CA GLY A 54 16.37 1.75 3.33
C GLY A 54 16.05 3.21 2.98
N ASP A 55 16.28 3.58 1.72
CA ASP A 55 15.96 4.92 1.19
C ASP A 55 14.59 4.98 0.49
N THR A 56 13.90 3.84 0.33
CA THR A 56 12.51 3.82 -0.17
C THR A 56 11.56 4.30 0.93
N ILE A 57 10.80 5.36 0.67
CA ILE A 57 9.87 5.97 1.64
C ILE A 57 8.49 6.05 1.01
N VAL A 58 7.50 5.47 1.70
CA VAL A 58 6.11 5.46 1.27
C VAL A 58 5.17 5.82 2.43
N TYR A 59 4.02 6.36 2.06
CA TYR A 59 2.90 6.60 2.95
C TYR A 59 1.68 5.81 2.47
N ALA A 60 0.87 5.39 3.43
CA ALA A 60 -0.46 4.85 3.19
C ALA A 60 -1.46 5.65 4.04
N GLY A 61 -2.59 5.99 3.43
CA GLY A 61 -3.72 6.64 4.09
C GLY A 61 -5.00 5.87 3.83
N VAL A 62 -5.83 5.73 4.85
CA VAL A 62 -7.15 5.14 4.76
C VAL A 62 -8.19 6.23 4.92
N LYS A 63 -9.14 6.28 3.98
CA LYS A 63 -10.37 7.06 4.07
C LYS A 63 -11.57 6.14 3.99
N PHE A 64 -12.67 6.57 4.60
CA PHE A 64 -13.96 5.91 4.47
C PHE A 64 -14.96 6.84 3.78
N GLN A 65 -15.84 6.24 2.98
CA GLN A 65 -17.04 6.91 2.49
C GLN A 65 -18.22 5.93 2.44
N ILE A 66 -19.44 6.46 2.35
CA ILE A 66 -20.62 5.64 2.10
C ILE A 66 -20.78 5.45 0.60
N MET A 67 -21.01 4.20 0.20
CA MET A 67 -21.32 3.81 -1.18
C MET A 67 -22.60 2.98 -1.23
N THR A 68 -23.18 2.86 -2.42
CA THR A 68 -24.21 1.84 -2.70
C THR A 68 -23.52 0.53 -3.07
N PRO A 69 -23.76 -0.58 -2.35
CA PRO A 69 -23.19 -1.90 -2.66
C PRO A 69 -23.28 -2.28 -4.14
N TYR A 70 -22.33 -3.08 -4.61
CA TYR A 70 -22.39 -3.58 -5.99
C TYR A 70 -23.59 -4.53 -6.16
N PRO A 71 -24.30 -4.51 -7.32
CA PRO A 71 -25.50 -5.32 -7.53
C PRO A 71 -25.27 -6.83 -7.39
N ASP A 72 -24.07 -7.32 -7.71
CA ASP A 72 -23.67 -8.72 -7.56
C ASP A 72 -23.34 -9.10 -6.11
N ARG A 73 -23.09 -8.11 -5.24
CA ARG A 73 -22.71 -8.29 -3.83
C ARG A 73 -23.42 -7.26 -2.93
N PRO A 74 -24.75 -7.34 -2.79
CA PRO A 74 -25.54 -6.33 -2.08
C PRO A 74 -25.27 -6.28 -0.57
N ASN A 75 -24.64 -7.32 0.01
CA ASN A 75 -24.37 -7.45 1.44
C ASN A 75 -22.91 -7.15 1.81
N GLU A 76 -22.12 -6.62 0.89
CA GLU A 76 -20.69 -6.36 1.09
C GLU A 76 -20.37 -4.86 0.97
N GLY A 77 -19.41 -4.42 1.77
CA GLY A 77 -18.72 -3.15 1.56
C GLY A 77 -17.64 -3.23 0.49
N GLY A 78 -17.04 -2.08 0.19
CA GLY A 78 -16.03 -1.93 -0.83
C GLY A 78 -14.62 -1.81 -0.26
N LEU A 79 -13.64 -2.28 -1.03
CA LEU A 79 -12.23 -1.91 -0.89
C LEU A 79 -11.75 -1.36 -2.23
N MET A 80 -11.13 -0.20 -2.20
CA MET A 80 -10.47 0.44 -3.33
C MET A 80 -9.05 0.76 -2.91
N CYS A 81 -8.08 0.18 -3.60
CA CYS A 81 -6.67 0.50 -3.39
C CYS A 81 -6.16 1.28 -4.60
N SER A 82 -5.52 2.42 -4.35
CA SER A 82 -4.81 3.19 -5.37
C SER A 82 -3.34 3.28 -4.97
N ALA A 83 -2.45 3.35 -5.96
CA ALA A 83 -1.05 3.68 -5.73
C ALA A 83 -0.64 4.80 -6.67
N GLU A 84 0.02 5.79 -6.10
CA GLU A 84 0.45 7.00 -6.76
C GLU A 84 1.96 7.19 -6.58
N VAL A 85 2.68 7.15 -7.70
CA VAL A 85 4.09 7.45 -7.76
C VAL A 85 4.31 8.68 -8.62
N ARG A 86 4.77 9.76 -7.99
CA ARG A 86 4.93 11.08 -8.62
C ARG A 86 6.40 11.41 -8.84
N PRO A 87 6.72 12.46 -9.64
CA PRO A 87 8.12 12.91 -9.83
C PRO A 87 8.90 13.19 -8.54
N VAL A 88 8.21 13.41 -7.41
CA VAL A 88 8.84 13.52 -6.08
C VAL A 88 9.57 12.24 -5.65
N ALA A 89 9.04 11.07 -6.04
CA ALA A 89 9.61 9.77 -5.68
C ALA A 89 10.95 9.51 -6.36
N GLY A 90 11.20 10.11 -7.52
CA GLY A 90 12.45 9.94 -8.25
C GLY A 90 12.38 10.42 -9.69
N ARG A 91 13.55 10.56 -10.31
CA ARG A 91 13.69 11.10 -11.68
C ARG A 91 13.04 10.25 -12.77
N GLY A 92 12.70 8.99 -12.48
CA GLY A 92 12.06 8.09 -13.42
C GLY A 92 10.56 8.36 -13.61
N TRP A 93 9.93 9.10 -12.69
CA TRP A 93 8.48 9.27 -12.65
C TRP A 93 8.03 10.56 -13.32
N GLU A 94 6.96 10.46 -14.11
CA GLU A 94 6.37 11.58 -14.86
C GLU A 94 5.02 12.01 -14.23
N PRO A 95 4.63 13.29 -14.34
CA PRO A 95 3.30 13.73 -13.91
C PRO A 95 2.21 13.24 -14.87
N GLY A 96 0.98 13.12 -14.38
CA GLY A 96 -0.18 12.77 -15.21
C GLY A 96 -1.07 11.71 -14.58
N PRO A 97 -1.91 11.01 -15.35
CA PRO A 97 -2.63 9.83 -14.86
C PRO A 97 -1.67 8.75 -14.35
N PRO A 98 -2.14 7.81 -13.50
CA PRO A 98 -1.32 6.69 -13.04
C PRO A 98 -0.71 5.91 -14.21
N SER A 99 0.61 5.68 -14.15
CA SER A 99 1.31 4.87 -15.15
C SER A 99 0.92 3.39 -15.00
N PRO A 100 1.19 2.53 -16.01
CA PRO A 100 0.98 1.08 -15.89
C PRO A 100 1.62 0.47 -14.64
N GLU A 101 2.84 0.92 -14.29
CA GLU A 101 3.58 0.48 -13.11
C GLU A 101 2.87 0.93 -11.81
N SER A 102 2.38 2.17 -11.75
CA SER A 102 1.60 2.69 -10.61
C SER A 102 0.29 1.92 -10.43
N ILE A 103 -0.39 1.59 -11.54
CA ILE A 103 -1.62 0.78 -11.53
C ILE A 103 -1.30 -0.64 -11.04
N GLU A 104 -0.19 -1.22 -11.47
CA GLU A 104 0.23 -2.55 -11.03
C GLU A 104 0.52 -2.59 -9.52
N LEU A 105 1.25 -1.61 -8.99
CA LEU A 105 1.53 -1.48 -7.56
C LEU A 105 0.25 -1.50 -6.73
N GLY A 106 -0.74 -0.67 -7.10
CA GLY A 106 -2.04 -0.63 -6.42
C GLY A 106 -2.81 -1.95 -6.54
N ARG A 107 -2.82 -2.57 -7.72
CA ARG A 107 -3.55 -3.83 -7.96
C ARG A 107 -2.92 -5.05 -7.29
N VAL A 108 -1.60 -5.08 -7.13
CA VAL A 108 -0.92 -6.14 -6.40
C VAL A 108 -1.27 -6.04 -4.93
N VAL A 109 -1.19 -4.84 -4.34
CA VAL A 109 -1.57 -4.58 -2.94
C VAL A 109 -3.05 -4.86 -2.69
N ASP A 110 -3.95 -4.41 -3.56
CA ASP A 110 -5.39 -4.74 -3.49
C ASP A 110 -5.62 -6.25 -3.40
N ARG A 111 -5.00 -7.02 -4.30
CA ARG A 111 -5.12 -8.48 -4.31
C ARG A 111 -4.58 -9.11 -3.02
N GLY A 112 -3.44 -8.64 -2.51
CA GLY A 112 -2.90 -9.14 -1.24
C GLY A 112 -3.89 -8.94 -0.08
N ILE A 113 -4.50 -7.76 0.01
CA ILE A 113 -5.48 -7.42 1.05
C ILE A 113 -6.78 -8.20 0.85
N ARG A 114 -7.33 -8.21 -0.35
CA ARG A 114 -8.62 -8.84 -0.70
C ARG A 114 -8.58 -10.36 -0.60
N GLU A 115 -7.63 -10.99 -1.28
CA GLU A 115 -7.54 -12.46 -1.35
C GLU A 115 -7.11 -13.08 -0.02
N SER A 116 -6.43 -12.32 0.84
CA SER A 116 -6.14 -12.80 2.20
C SER A 116 -7.40 -12.91 3.06
N GLY A 117 -8.48 -12.18 2.73
CA GLY A 117 -9.66 -12.04 3.57
C GLY A 117 -9.31 -11.40 4.92
N CYS A 118 -8.39 -10.43 4.93
CA CYS A 118 -7.96 -9.78 6.17
C CYS A 118 -9.00 -8.80 6.74
N ILE A 119 -9.84 -8.21 5.87
CA ILE A 119 -10.97 -7.36 6.22
C ILE A 119 -12.25 -8.14 5.96
N ASN A 120 -13.17 -8.17 6.93
CA ASN A 120 -14.50 -8.71 6.72
C ASN A 120 -15.38 -7.69 5.98
N VAL A 121 -15.58 -7.89 4.68
CA VAL A 121 -16.37 -6.98 3.84
C VAL A 121 -17.88 -7.04 4.15
N GLU A 122 -18.38 -8.12 4.74
CA GLU A 122 -19.80 -8.22 5.12
C GLU A 122 -20.12 -7.30 6.31
N GLU A 123 -19.19 -7.17 7.26
CA GLU A 123 -19.29 -6.25 8.41
C GLU A 123 -19.26 -4.77 8.04
N LEU A 124 -18.90 -4.46 6.79
CA LEU A 124 -18.90 -3.12 6.23
C LEU A 124 -20.26 -2.73 5.62
N CYS A 125 -21.17 -3.69 5.44
CA CYS A 125 -22.52 -3.41 4.96
C CYS A 125 -23.39 -2.81 6.08
N LEU A 126 -24.10 -1.72 5.77
CA LEU A 126 -24.99 -1.03 6.70
C LEU A 126 -26.44 -1.37 6.41
N ILE A 127 -26.85 -1.20 5.15
CA ILE A 127 -28.18 -1.52 4.62
C ILE A 127 -27.96 -2.29 3.32
N PRO A 128 -28.28 -3.60 3.29
CA PRO A 128 -28.18 -4.42 2.10
C PRO A 128 -28.74 -3.76 0.84
N GLY A 129 -27.92 -3.66 -0.21
CA GLY A 129 -28.29 -3.08 -1.51
C GLY A 129 -28.41 -1.55 -1.55
N GLU A 130 -28.30 -0.85 -0.42
CA GLU A 130 -28.46 0.61 -0.36
C GLU A 130 -27.22 1.35 0.14
N LYS A 131 -26.65 0.92 1.28
CA LYS A 131 -25.55 1.61 1.96
C LYS A 131 -24.52 0.63 2.51
N ALA A 132 -23.25 0.83 2.17
CA ALA A 132 -22.13 0.17 2.80
C ALA A 132 -20.91 1.10 2.89
N TRP A 133 -19.96 0.73 3.73
CA TRP A 133 -18.67 1.40 3.80
C TRP A 133 -17.81 1.02 2.59
N GLN A 134 -17.21 2.05 1.98
CA GLN A 134 -16.11 1.92 1.05
C GLN A 134 -14.82 2.29 1.78
N VAL A 135 -13.93 1.31 1.94
CA VAL A 135 -12.56 1.52 2.39
C VAL A 135 -11.76 2.01 1.18
N ILE A 136 -11.15 3.19 1.29
CA ILE A 136 -10.26 3.76 0.29
C ILE A 136 -8.85 3.74 0.88
N LEU A 137 -7.98 2.92 0.31
CA LEU A 137 -6.57 2.83 0.66
C LEU A 137 -5.76 3.53 -0.43
N ASP A 138 -5.17 4.67 -0.09
CA ASP A 138 -4.30 5.42 -0.98
C ASP A 138 -2.84 5.23 -0.57
N LEU A 139 -2.04 4.75 -1.52
CA LEU A 139 -0.62 4.50 -1.35
C LEU A 139 0.17 5.57 -2.11
N PHE A 140 1.10 6.24 -1.45
CA PHE A 140 1.85 7.35 -2.01
C PHE A 140 3.35 7.20 -1.78
N ALA A 141 4.14 7.20 -2.86
CA ALA A 141 5.60 7.13 -2.75
C ALA A 141 6.23 8.52 -2.65
N ILE A 142 7.09 8.70 -1.65
CA ILE A 142 7.90 9.91 -1.43
C ILE A 142 9.31 9.72 -1.96
N SER A 143 9.84 8.50 -1.87
CA SER A 143 11.15 8.14 -2.43
C SER A 143 11.11 6.70 -2.94
N ASP A 144 11.56 6.49 -4.17
CA ASP A 144 11.67 5.20 -4.82
C ASP A 144 13.15 4.84 -5.02
N ASP A 145 13.68 4.09 -4.05
CA ASP A 145 14.98 3.40 -4.13
C ASP A 145 14.77 1.89 -4.33
N GLY A 146 13.69 1.49 -5.01
CA GLY A 146 13.36 0.11 -5.31
C GLY A 146 12.53 -0.61 -4.24
N ASN A 147 11.96 -1.76 -4.64
CA ASN A 147 11.03 -2.58 -3.86
C ASN A 147 9.85 -1.77 -3.26
N LEU A 148 9.13 -1.05 -4.13
CA LEU A 148 7.89 -0.35 -3.76
C LEU A 148 6.75 -1.31 -3.41
N PHE A 149 6.73 -2.54 -3.96
CA PHE A 149 5.68 -3.53 -3.68
C PHE A 149 5.63 -3.88 -2.19
N ASP A 150 6.77 -4.27 -1.61
CA ASP A 150 6.81 -4.68 -0.20
C ASP A 150 6.58 -3.49 0.73
N ALA A 151 7.15 -2.32 0.39
CA ALA A 151 6.97 -1.09 1.16
C ALA A 151 5.49 -0.67 1.20
N PHE A 152 4.80 -0.66 0.05
CA PHE A 152 3.38 -0.32 -0.01
C PHE A 152 2.49 -1.37 0.63
N ALA A 153 2.78 -2.65 0.47
CA ALA A 153 2.03 -3.70 1.13
C ALA A 153 2.09 -3.55 2.66
N LEU A 154 3.28 -3.30 3.20
CA LEU A 154 3.49 -3.10 4.63
C LEU A 154 2.82 -1.81 5.13
N ALA A 155 2.96 -0.70 4.41
CA ALA A 155 2.31 0.56 4.77
C ALA A 155 0.78 0.41 4.72
N GLY A 156 0.26 -0.24 3.67
CA GLY A 156 -1.17 -0.45 3.48
C GLY A 156 -1.79 -1.29 4.61
N ILE A 157 -1.17 -2.41 4.98
CA ILE A 157 -1.70 -3.24 6.07
C ILE A 157 -1.56 -2.56 7.44
N ALA A 158 -0.49 -1.80 7.67
CA ALA A 158 -0.32 -1.03 8.90
C ALA A 158 -1.37 0.08 9.02
N ALA A 159 -1.61 0.84 7.94
CA ALA A 159 -2.64 1.89 7.91
C ALA A 159 -4.05 1.32 8.10
N LEU A 160 -4.35 0.15 7.52
CA LEU A 160 -5.63 -0.53 7.75
C LEU A 160 -5.81 -0.98 9.20
N LYS A 161 -4.74 -1.43 9.85
CA LYS A 161 -4.79 -1.84 11.27
C LYS A 161 -4.97 -0.68 12.24
N SER A 162 -4.53 0.52 11.88
CA SER A 162 -4.78 1.73 12.68
C SER A 162 -6.10 2.43 12.33
N ALA A 163 -6.78 1.98 11.27
CA ALA A 163 -7.96 2.64 10.77
C ALA A 163 -9.16 2.56 11.73
N VAL A 164 -9.81 3.70 11.94
CA VAL A 164 -11.06 3.83 12.71
C VAL A 164 -12.19 4.24 11.77
N LEU A 165 -13.28 3.48 11.75
CA LEU A 165 -14.48 3.83 11.00
C LEU A 165 -15.13 5.07 11.64
N PRO A 166 -15.32 6.16 10.88
CA PRO A 166 -15.82 7.43 11.40
C PRO A 166 -17.37 7.44 11.41
N ALA A 167 -18.01 6.47 12.07
CA ALA A 167 -19.46 6.30 12.05
C ALA A 167 -20.22 7.50 12.63
N GLU A 168 -19.65 8.22 13.58
CA GLU A 168 -20.26 9.43 14.17
C GLU A 168 -20.38 10.54 13.14
N ARG A 169 -19.31 10.74 12.35
CA ARG A 169 -19.28 11.76 11.29
C ARG A 169 -20.38 11.57 10.26
N TYR A 170 -20.81 10.33 10.04
CA TYR A 170 -21.85 9.97 9.08
C TYR A 170 -23.21 9.73 9.74
N GLU A 171 -23.37 9.98 11.04
CA GLU A 171 -24.62 9.80 11.81
C GLU A 171 -25.14 8.35 11.79
N ILE A 172 -24.24 7.36 11.76
CA ILE A 172 -24.56 5.93 11.63
C ILE A 172 -24.36 5.16 12.96
N GLY A 173 -23.59 5.71 13.89
CA GLY A 173 -23.30 5.09 15.18
C GLY A 173 -22.02 5.65 15.81
N GLU A 174 -21.43 4.88 16.72
CA GLU A 174 -20.16 5.22 17.37
C GLU A 174 -18.97 4.78 16.51
N ASP A 175 -17.89 5.58 16.57
CA ASP A 175 -16.64 5.26 15.89
C ASP A 175 -16.06 3.95 16.44
N ARG A 176 -15.56 3.11 15.54
CA ARG A 176 -14.99 1.80 15.91
C ARG A 176 -13.77 1.44 15.07
N PRO A 177 -12.79 0.70 15.60
CA PRO A 177 -11.68 0.20 14.80
C PRO A 177 -12.13 -0.68 13.64
N LEU A 178 -11.39 -0.64 12.53
CA LEU A 178 -11.57 -1.58 11.42
C LEU A 178 -11.14 -2.99 11.85
N GLY A 179 -12.02 -3.97 11.64
CA GLY A 179 -11.73 -5.37 11.91
C GLY A 179 -10.73 -5.95 10.92
N VAL A 180 -9.43 -5.97 11.29
CA VAL A 180 -8.35 -6.54 10.47
C VAL A 180 -7.77 -7.81 11.11
N ALA A 181 -8.25 -8.97 10.68
CA ALA A 181 -7.95 -10.27 11.30
C ALA A 181 -6.60 -10.88 10.90
N LYS A 182 -6.09 -10.54 9.70
CA LYS A 182 -4.85 -11.11 9.13
C LYS A 182 -3.88 -10.01 8.72
N THR A 183 -2.64 -10.39 8.42
CA THR A 183 -1.58 -9.46 8.02
C THR A 183 -0.90 -9.99 6.75
N PRO A 184 -1.47 -9.78 5.55
CA PRO A 184 -0.77 -10.11 4.31
C PRO A 184 0.53 -9.32 4.21
N VAL A 185 1.63 -10.01 3.91
CA VAL A 185 2.96 -9.43 3.71
C VAL A 185 3.47 -9.88 2.34
N MET A 186 4.11 -8.96 1.63
CA MET A 186 4.78 -9.24 0.36
C MET A 186 6.29 -9.32 0.56
N CYS A 187 6.93 -10.18 -0.21
CA CYS A 187 8.38 -10.35 -0.25
C CYS A 187 8.78 -10.46 -1.72
N SER A 188 9.46 -9.44 -2.26
CA SER A 188 9.92 -9.37 -3.65
C SER A 188 11.42 -9.14 -3.81
#